data_AF-A0A2I0DYZ4-F1
#
_entry.id   AF-A0A2I0DYZ4-F1
#
_cell.length_a   1.000
_cell.length_b   1.000
_cell.length_c   1.000
_cell.angle_alpha   90.00
_cell.angle_beta   90.00
_cell.angle_gamma   90.00
#
_symmetry.space_group_name_H-M   'P 1'
#
loop_
_entity.id
_entity.type
_entity.pdbx_description
1 polymer ?
#
loop_
_entity_poly.entity_id
_entity_poly.type
_entity_poly.pdbx_seq_one_letter_code
_entity_poly.pdbx_strand_id
1 'polypeptide(L)'
;MTRMPSLLKPFLCLCLLAPMPAFAFQSDTTNILMLAISLGGFCFFNLLLTGLFYFTGQYHSRRFAKIHTLISLLPALLTFILAITYIEGAGAISLNIGVIIVSIALSILPVQLSPTANAPTDKTPLILATVALLLMVVAYYAAPLTIFALAIAHVAASSRGTLSVKLLSYATLITGYSYLGYWAYQIALHS
;
A
#
# COMPACT_ATOMS: atom_id res chain seq x y z
N MET A 1 -30.72 27.57 15.84
CA MET A 1 -30.08 26.36 16.39
C MET A 1 -30.50 25.16 15.55
N THR A 2 -29.70 24.82 14.55
CA THR A 2 -29.97 23.75 13.59
C THR A 2 -29.66 22.39 14.23
N ARG A 3 -30.66 21.52 14.34
CA ARG A 3 -30.51 20.15 14.83
C ARG A 3 -29.65 19.36 13.85
N MET A 4 -28.42 19.03 14.24
CA MET A 4 -27.58 18.07 13.53
C MET A 4 -28.30 16.71 13.51
N PRO A 5 -28.37 16.01 12.36
CA PRO A 5 -29.05 14.72 12.28
C PRO A 5 -28.34 13.70 13.18
N SER A 6 -29.12 12.97 13.99
CA SER A 6 -28.65 12.02 15.02
C SER A 6 -27.78 10.87 14.47
N LEU A 7 -27.78 10.66 13.15
CA LEU A 7 -26.98 9.67 12.44
C LEU A 7 -25.54 10.13 12.14
N LEU A 8 -25.24 11.43 12.26
CA LEU A 8 -23.90 11.96 11.98
C LEU A 8 -22.94 11.75 13.18
N LYS A 9 -23.49 11.67 14.39
CA LYS A 9 -22.75 11.34 15.63
C LYS A 9 -22.18 9.92 15.66
N PRO A 10 -22.93 8.84 15.36
CA PRO A 10 -22.37 7.50 15.31
C PRO A 10 -21.37 7.33 14.15
N PHE A 11 -21.57 8.03 13.02
CA PHE A 11 -20.60 8.02 11.92
C PHE A 11 -19.28 8.72 12.32
N LEU A 12 -19.34 9.87 13.00
CA LEU A 12 -18.16 10.54 13.56
C LEU A 12 -17.50 9.73 14.69
N CYS A 13 -18.27 9.01 15.50
CA CYS A 13 -17.71 8.08 16.50
C CYS A 13 -17.02 6.88 15.85
N LEU A 14 -17.55 6.35 14.75
CA LEU A 14 -16.91 5.27 14.00
C LEU A 14 -15.59 5.74 13.35
N CYS A 15 -15.55 6.99 12.90
CA CYS A 15 -14.34 7.67 12.41
C CYS A 15 -13.29 7.92 13.50
N LEU A 16 -13.70 8.05 14.77
CA LEU A 16 -12.84 8.23 15.94
C LEU A 16 -12.43 6.89 16.59
N LEU A 17 -12.97 5.77 16.13
CA LEU A 17 -12.70 4.40 16.61
C LEU A 17 -11.70 3.64 15.71
N ALA A 18 -10.99 4.33 14.82
CA ALA A 18 -9.87 3.74 14.11
C ALA A 18 -8.77 3.33 15.13
N PRO A 19 -8.26 2.09 15.05
CA PRO A 19 -7.57 1.43 16.15
C PRO A 19 -6.23 2.11 16.49
N MET A 20 -5.99 2.18 17.80
CA MET A 20 -4.86 2.79 18.48
C MET A 20 -3.48 2.32 17.98
N PRO A 21 -2.47 3.21 17.86
CA PRO A 21 -1.07 2.82 17.83
C PRO A 21 -0.60 2.61 19.28
N ALA A 22 -0.95 1.48 19.90
CA ALA A 22 -0.60 1.23 21.30
C ALA A 22 -0.11 -0.20 21.58
N PHE A 23 0.55 -0.83 20.61
CA PHE A 23 1.24 -2.12 20.83
C PHE A 23 2.71 -2.15 20.39
N ALA A 24 3.33 -0.99 20.11
CA ALA A 24 4.70 -0.95 19.60
C ALA A 24 5.80 -0.96 20.67
N PHE A 25 5.49 -0.96 21.96
CA PHE A 25 6.51 -0.82 23.00
C PHE A 25 6.25 -1.75 24.17
N GLN A 26 6.72 -3.00 24.07
CA GLN A 26 7.21 -3.81 25.20
C GLN A 26 7.58 -5.23 24.70
N SER A 27 8.89 -5.47 24.57
CA SER A 27 9.61 -6.74 24.26
C SER A 27 10.22 -6.84 22.85
N ASP A 28 11.44 -7.38 22.80
CA ASP A 28 12.17 -7.67 21.54
C ASP A 28 11.36 -8.60 20.64
N THR A 29 10.59 -9.51 21.22
CA THR A 29 9.69 -10.44 20.51
C THR A 29 8.55 -9.72 19.81
N THR A 30 7.98 -8.67 20.41
CA THR A 30 6.95 -7.83 19.78
C THR A 30 7.51 -7.08 18.57
N ASN A 31 8.74 -6.54 18.67
CA ASN A 31 9.39 -5.82 17.57
C ASN A 31 9.67 -6.74 16.38
N ILE A 32 10.17 -7.94 16.64
CA ILE A 32 10.41 -8.99 15.64
C ILE A 32 9.10 -9.36 14.92
N LEU A 33 8.02 -9.56 15.67
CA LEU A 33 6.71 -9.92 15.12
C LEU A 33 6.09 -8.78 14.30
N MET A 34 6.21 -7.54 14.76
CA MET A 34 5.71 -6.35 14.04
C MET A 34 6.45 -6.15 12.71
N LEU A 35 7.75 -6.42 12.67
CA LEU A 35 8.56 -6.34 11.46
C LEU A 35 8.17 -7.45 10.46
N ALA A 36 7.95 -8.67 10.93
CA ALA A 36 7.45 -9.76 10.11
C ALA A 36 6.01 -9.51 9.58
N ILE A 37 5.10 -9.01 10.42
CA ILE A 37 3.72 -8.70 10.02
C ILE A 37 3.67 -7.53 9.04
N SER A 38 4.44 -6.47 9.27
CA SER A 38 4.48 -5.31 8.37
C SER A 38 5.06 -5.67 7.00
N LEU A 39 6.18 -6.41 6.96
CA LEU A 39 6.76 -6.87 5.71
C LEU A 39 5.89 -7.93 5.02
N GLY A 40 5.30 -8.87 5.77
CA GLY A 40 4.35 -9.86 5.24
C GLY A 40 3.10 -9.22 4.67
N GLY A 41 2.54 -8.21 5.35
CA GLY A 41 1.44 -7.40 4.84
C GLY A 41 1.82 -6.66 3.56
N PHE A 42 3.00 -6.04 3.53
CA PHE A 42 3.54 -5.41 2.32
C PHE A 42 3.65 -6.43 1.16
N CYS A 43 4.18 -7.62 1.41
CA CYS A 43 4.27 -8.69 0.41
C CYS A 43 2.91 -9.06 -0.17
N PHE A 44 1.91 -9.23 0.71
CA PHE A 44 0.55 -9.57 0.32
C PHE A 44 -0.09 -8.49 -0.57
N PHE A 45 -0.04 -7.22 -0.16
CA PHE A 45 -0.59 -6.13 -0.95
C PHE A 45 0.21 -5.86 -2.22
N ASN A 46 1.54 -6.03 -2.19
CA ASN A 46 2.39 -5.92 -3.39
C ASN A 46 2.07 -7.05 -4.40
N LEU A 47 1.78 -8.26 -3.93
CA LEU A 47 1.34 -9.36 -4.80
C LEU A 47 -0.03 -9.05 -5.43
N LEU A 48 -1.00 -8.55 -4.64
CA LEU A 48 -2.30 -8.11 -5.18
C LEU A 48 -2.15 -7.02 -6.23
N LEU A 49 -1.29 -6.03 -5.97
CA LEU A 49 -0.99 -4.96 -6.89
C LEU A 49 -0.34 -5.48 -8.18
N THR A 50 0.57 -6.45 -8.04
CA THR A 50 1.25 -7.10 -9.15
C THR A 50 0.25 -7.88 -10.01
N GLY A 51 -0.66 -8.62 -9.39
CA GLY A 51 -1.78 -9.27 -10.10
C GLY A 51 -2.64 -8.25 -10.84
N LEU A 52 -3.04 -7.16 -10.19
CA LEU A 52 -3.85 -6.10 -10.80
C LEU A 52 -3.16 -5.49 -12.03
N PHE A 53 -1.88 -5.14 -11.92
CA PHE A 53 -1.12 -4.55 -13.03
C PHE A 53 -0.84 -5.55 -14.16
N TYR A 54 -0.69 -6.83 -13.84
CA TYR A 54 -0.59 -7.89 -14.83
C TYR A 54 -1.90 -8.06 -15.62
N PHE A 55 -3.04 -8.21 -14.94
CA PHE A 55 -4.34 -8.39 -15.59
C PHE A 55 -4.81 -7.15 -16.35
N THR A 56 -4.40 -5.96 -15.91
CA THR A 56 -4.72 -4.70 -16.62
C THR A 56 -3.75 -4.40 -17.77
N GLY A 57 -2.70 -5.22 -17.97
CA GLY A 57 -1.76 -5.10 -19.08
C GLY A 57 -0.71 -4.00 -18.91
N GLN A 58 -0.55 -3.43 -17.71
CA GLN A 58 0.41 -2.34 -17.45
C GLN A 58 1.87 -2.81 -17.60
N TYR A 59 2.14 -4.10 -17.35
CA TYR A 59 3.48 -4.69 -17.53
C TYR A 59 3.88 -4.95 -18.99
N HIS A 60 3.02 -4.65 -19.97
CA HIS A 60 3.44 -4.60 -21.37
C HIS A 60 4.59 -3.61 -21.59
N SER A 61 4.63 -2.53 -20.79
CA SER A 61 5.78 -1.63 -20.73
C SER A 61 6.87 -2.19 -19.81
N ARG A 62 8.00 -2.58 -20.39
CA ARG A 62 9.20 -2.98 -19.62
C ARG A 62 9.69 -1.90 -18.66
N ARG A 63 9.49 -0.62 -19.00
CA ARG A 63 9.87 0.51 -18.14
C ARG A 63 9.00 0.53 -16.88
N PHE A 64 7.70 0.29 -17.02
CA PHE A 64 6.78 0.24 -15.89
C PHE A 64 7.12 -0.91 -14.94
N ALA A 65 7.34 -2.11 -15.48
CA ALA A 65 7.74 -3.29 -14.70
C ALA A 65 9.04 -3.06 -13.89
N LYS A 66 10.05 -2.41 -14.50
CA LYS A 66 11.31 -2.04 -13.82
C LYS A 66 11.09 -1.04 -12.70
N ILE A 67 10.30 0.01 -12.94
CA ILE A 67 10.02 1.04 -11.92
C ILE A 67 9.26 0.43 -10.75
N HIS A 68 8.22 -0.37 -11.01
CA HIS A 68 7.48 -1.03 -9.94
C HIS A 68 8.38 -1.97 -9.14
N THR A 69 9.19 -2.80 -9.80
CA THR A 69 10.18 -3.66 -9.13
C THR A 69 11.12 -2.87 -8.23
N LEU A 70 11.64 -1.73 -8.71
CA LEU A 70 12.56 -0.90 -7.96
C LEU A 70 11.89 -0.29 -6.72
N ILE A 71 10.65 0.22 -6.86
CA ILE A 71 9.89 0.76 -5.74
C ILE A 71 9.56 -0.34 -4.71
N SER A 72 9.16 -1.53 -5.16
CA SER A 72 8.81 -2.64 -4.27
C SER A 72 10.01 -3.24 -3.55
N LEU A 73 11.22 -3.08 -4.10
CA LEU A 73 12.44 -3.55 -3.46
C LEU A 73 12.88 -2.68 -2.27
N LEU A 74 12.48 -1.40 -2.23
CA LEU A 74 12.90 -0.46 -1.18
C LEU A 74 12.48 -0.92 0.23
N PRO A 75 11.21 -1.32 0.49
CA PRO A 75 10.82 -1.85 1.79
C PRO A 75 11.58 -3.11 2.20
N ALA A 76 11.88 -4.01 1.24
CA ALA A 76 12.64 -5.22 1.51
C ALA A 76 14.08 -4.90 1.96
N LEU A 77 14.74 -3.96 1.28
CA LEU A 77 16.09 -3.51 1.62
C LEU A 77 16.13 -2.79 2.97
N LEU A 78 15.17 -1.89 3.22
CA LEU A 78 15.07 -1.18 4.50
C LEU A 78 14.92 -2.19 5.65
N THR A 79 14.04 -3.18 5.46
CA THR A 79 13.77 -4.20 6.46
C THR A 79 14.98 -5.11 6.69
N PHE A 80 15.75 -5.40 5.63
CA PHE A 80 17.01 -6.14 5.74
C PHE A 80 18.05 -5.40 6.58
N ILE A 81 18.22 -4.09 6.36
CA ILE A 81 19.13 -3.27 7.16
C ILE A 81 18.69 -3.28 8.63
N LEU A 82 17.41 -3.04 8.90
CA LEU A 82 16.86 -3.04 10.26
C LEU A 82 17.00 -4.41 10.95
N ALA A 83 16.79 -5.49 10.22
CA ALA A 83 16.93 -6.84 10.74
C ALA A 83 18.36 -7.15 11.18
N ILE A 84 19.37 -6.70 10.43
CA ILE A 84 20.78 -6.91 10.78
C ILE A 84 21.21 -6.07 11.99
N THR A 85 20.68 -4.85 12.12
CA THR A 85 21.13 -3.92 13.17
C THR A 85 20.42 -4.13 14.52
N TYR A 86 19.20 -4.64 14.54
CA TYR A 86 18.35 -4.65 15.74
C TYR A 86 17.87 -6.03 16.21
N ILE A 87 18.14 -7.11 15.48
CA ILE A 87 17.62 -8.44 15.84
C ILE A 87 18.73 -9.33 16.39
N GLU A 88 18.70 -9.52 17.71
CA GLU A 88 19.54 -10.49 18.39
C GLU A 88 18.76 -11.80 18.63
N GLY A 89 19.15 -12.88 17.96
CA GLY A 89 18.58 -14.22 18.17
C GLY A 89 18.38 -15.03 16.89
N ALA A 90 18.94 -16.26 16.85
CA ALA A 90 18.97 -17.09 15.65
C ALA A 90 17.59 -17.41 15.04
N GLY A 91 16.57 -17.63 15.88
CA GLY A 91 15.20 -17.89 15.40
C GLY A 91 14.52 -16.66 14.79
N ALA A 92 14.73 -15.49 15.39
CA ALA A 92 14.20 -14.22 14.91
C ALA A 92 14.88 -13.77 13.61
N ILE A 93 16.18 -14.04 13.49
CA ILE A 93 16.96 -13.83 12.26
C ILE A 93 16.44 -14.76 11.15
N SER A 94 16.24 -16.05 11.43
CA SER A 94 15.74 -17.01 10.44
C SER A 94 14.36 -16.64 9.89
N LEU A 95 13.42 -16.27 10.78
CA LEU A 95 12.06 -15.86 10.37
C LEU A 95 12.09 -14.61 9.47
N ASN A 96 12.80 -13.55 9.89
CA ASN A 96 12.82 -12.30 9.15
C ASN A 96 13.59 -12.43 7.83
N ILE A 97 14.69 -13.20 7.79
CA ILE A 97 15.38 -13.52 6.53
C ILE A 97 14.43 -14.24 5.57
N GLY A 98 13.64 -15.19 6.06
CA GLY A 98 12.64 -15.88 5.23
C GLY A 98 11.64 -14.90 4.59
N VAL A 99 11.06 -14.00 5.37
CA VAL A 99 10.10 -13.00 4.86
C VAL A 99 10.79 -12.00 3.92
N ILE A 100 12.04 -11.62 4.18
CA ILE A 100 12.84 -10.74 3.30
C ILE A 100 13.10 -11.42 1.95
N ILE A 101 13.50 -12.69 1.93
CA ILE A 101 13.71 -13.45 0.69
C ILE A 101 12.42 -13.50 -0.13
N VAL A 102 11.29 -13.81 0.51
CA VAL A 102 9.97 -13.80 -0.14
C VAL A 102 9.63 -12.42 -0.68
N SER A 103 9.89 -11.35 0.10
CA SER A 103 9.65 -9.98 -0.33
C SER A 103 10.48 -9.59 -1.56
N ILE A 104 11.75 -10.00 -1.60
CA ILE A 104 12.64 -9.75 -2.76
C ILE A 104 12.14 -10.52 -3.98
N ALA A 105 11.81 -11.80 -3.82
CA ALA A 105 11.28 -12.63 -4.89
C ALA A 105 9.99 -12.03 -5.50
N LEU A 106 9.06 -11.60 -4.64
CA LEU A 106 7.82 -10.94 -5.07
C LEU A 106 8.07 -9.57 -5.70
N SER A 107 9.11 -8.85 -5.27
CA SER A 107 9.47 -7.56 -5.86
C SER A 107 10.02 -7.69 -7.28
N ILE A 108 10.71 -8.80 -7.59
CA ILE A 108 11.28 -9.08 -8.93
C ILE A 108 10.22 -9.62 -9.91
N LEU A 109 9.12 -10.14 -9.39
CA LEU A 109 8.03 -10.76 -10.15
C LEU A 109 7.47 -9.90 -11.30
N PRO A 110 7.26 -8.57 -11.16
CA PRO A 110 6.80 -7.71 -12.25
C PRO A 110 7.69 -7.76 -13.51
N VAL A 111 9.02 -7.83 -13.35
CA VAL A 111 9.96 -7.93 -14.47
C VAL A 111 9.86 -9.29 -15.16
N GLN A 112 9.60 -10.36 -14.40
CA GLN A 112 9.41 -11.70 -14.95
C GLN A 112 8.07 -11.86 -15.68
N LEU A 113 7.04 -11.11 -15.26
CA LEU A 113 5.71 -11.12 -15.90
C LEU A 113 5.60 -10.20 -17.12
N SER A 114 6.51 -9.23 -17.28
CA SER A 114 6.50 -8.29 -18.42
C SER A 114 6.51 -8.97 -19.81
N PRO A 115 7.28 -10.04 -20.07
CA PRO A 115 7.30 -10.72 -21.37
C PRO A 115 5.98 -11.44 -21.72
N THR A 116 5.19 -11.82 -20.73
CA THR A 116 3.92 -12.56 -20.89
C THR A 116 2.69 -11.68 -20.66
N ALA A 117 2.88 -10.37 -20.47
CA ALA A 117 1.78 -9.44 -20.21
C ALA A 117 1.05 -9.06 -21.49
N ASN A 118 -0.28 -9.18 -21.45
CA ASN A 118 -1.17 -8.75 -22.53
C ASN A 118 -1.17 -7.22 -22.67
N ALA A 119 -1.54 -6.74 -23.86
CA ALA A 119 -1.70 -5.30 -24.09
C ALA A 119 -2.84 -4.71 -23.21
N PRO A 120 -2.73 -3.43 -22.79
CA PRO A 120 -3.80 -2.77 -22.04
C PRO A 120 -5.10 -2.71 -22.84
N THR A 121 -6.24 -2.87 -22.17
CA THR A 121 -7.57 -2.70 -22.77
C THR A 121 -8.13 -1.30 -22.52
N ASP A 122 -9.13 -0.87 -23.28
CA ASP A 122 -9.79 0.43 -23.07
C ASP A 122 -10.45 0.57 -21.69
N LYS A 123 -10.75 -0.56 -21.03
CA LYS A 123 -11.34 -0.61 -19.68
C LYS A 123 -10.30 -0.57 -18.56
N THR A 124 -9.02 -0.82 -18.87
CA THR A 124 -7.90 -0.78 -17.92
C THR A 124 -7.92 0.46 -17.02
N PRO A 125 -7.99 1.70 -17.53
CA PRO A 125 -7.96 2.89 -16.68
C PRO A 125 -9.16 2.98 -15.73
N LEU A 126 -10.34 2.52 -16.16
CA LEU A 126 -11.55 2.48 -15.32
C LEU A 126 -11.42 1.45 -14.19
N ILE A 127 -10.88 0.26 -14.49
CA ILE A 127 -10.63 -0.78 -13.49
C ILE A 127 -9.62 -0.27 -12.45
N LEU A 128 -8.53 0.36 -12.89
CA LEU A 128 -7.52 0.91 -11.98
C LEU A 128 -8.11 2.01 -11.08
N ALA A 129 -8.88 2.94 -11.64
CA ALA A 129 -9.46 4.03 -10.85
C ALA A 129 -10.52 3.53 -9.85
N THR A 130 -11.36 2.57 -10.24
CA THR A 130 -12.35 1.96 -9.34
C THR A 130 -11.69 1.17 -8.22
N VAL A 131 -10.66 0.38 -8.52
CA VAL A 131 -9.89 -0.33 -7.49
C VAL A 131 -9.15 0.65 -6.57
N ALA A 132 -8.57 1.73 -7.11
CA ALA A 132 -7.93 2.75 -6.29
C ALA A 132 -8.91 3.40 -5.29
N LEU A 133 -10.13 3.71 -5.74
CA LEU A 133 -11.17 4.27 -4.88
C LEU A 133 -11.62 3.28 -3.82
N LEU A 134 -11.87 2.01 -4.19
CA LEU A 134 -12.21 0.97 -3.22
C LEU A 134 -11.11 0.80 -2.17
N LEU A 135 -9.85 0.75 -2.61
CA LEU A 135 -8.71 0.59 -1.71
C LEU A 135 -8.53 1.82 -0.81
N MET A 136 -8.88 3.01 -1.28
CA MET A 136 -8.92 4.23 -0.47
C MET A 136 -10.01 4.19 0.62
N VAL A 137 -11.18 3.63 0.31
CA VAL A 137 -12.24 3.40 1.32
C VAL A 137 -11.78 2.42 2.39
N VAL A 138 -11.11 1.34 1.98
CA VAL A 138 -10.54 0.36 2.92
C VAL A 138 -9.36 0.96 3.71
N ALA A 139 -8.58 1.87 3.10
CA ALA A 139 -7.46 2.54 3.74
C ALA A 139 -7.86 3.40 4.94
N TYR A 140 -9.14 3.78 5.03
CA TYR A 140 -9.67 4.44 6.22
C TYR A 140 -9.56 3.57 7.49
N TYR A 141 -9.63 2.24 7.34
CA TYR A 141 -9.47 1.28 8.44
C TYR A 141 -8.01 0.86 8.64
N ALA A 142 -7.21 0.85 7.58
CA ALA A 142 -5.80 0.48 7.63
C ALA A 142 -4.96 1.50 6.87
N ALA A 143 -4.41 2.46 7.60
CA ALA A 143 -3.67 3.59 7.05
C ALA A 143 -2.56 3.24 6.04
N PRO A 144 -1.77 2.14 6.19
CA PRO A 144 -0.74 1.78 5.22
C PRO A 144 -1.27 1.49 3.81
N LEU A 145 -2.55 1.10 3.69
CA LEU A 145 -3.18 0.84 2.38
C LEU A 145 -3.30 2.10 1.52
N THR A 146 -3.29 3.28 2.14
CA THR A 146 -3.34 4.56 1.43
C THR A 146 -2.21 4.68 0.40
N ILE A 147 -1.02 4.15 0.72
CA ILE A 147 0.15 4.18 -0.18
C ILE A 147 -0.12 3.35 -1.44
N PHE A 148 -0.72 2.17 -1.27
CA PHE A 148 -1.11 1.32 -2.41
C PHE A 148 -2.24 1.95 -3.22
N ALA A 149 -3.25 2.55 -2.57
CA ALA A 149 -4.33 3.26 -3.25
C ALA A 149 -3.80 4.42 -4.11
N LEU A 150 -2.87 5.21 -3.55
CA LEU A 150 -2.19 6.30 -4.25
C LEU A 150 -1.38 5.78 -5.44
N ALA A 151 -0.66 4.67 -5.29
CA ALA A 151 0.11 4.07 -6.38
C ALA A 151 -0.81 3.70 -7.55
N ILE A 152 -1.94 3.02 -7.29
CA ILE A 152 -2.92 2.66 -8.32
C ILE A 152 -3.52 3.92 -8.95
N ALA A 153 -3.88 4.93 -8.15
CA ALA A 153 -4.46 6.17 -8.64
C ALA A 153 -3.49 6.96 -9.54
N HIS A 154 -2.18 6.96 -9.28
CA HIS A 154 -1.19 7.57 -10.18
C HIS A 154 -1.10 6.84 -11.52
N VAL A 155 -1.14 5.51 -11.50
CA VAL A 155 -1.13 4.70 -12.73
C VAL A 155 -2.43 4.91 -13.50
N ALA A 156 -3.57 5.00 -12.82
CA ALA A 156 -4.86 5.31 -13.44
C ALA A 156 -4.89 6.71 -14.08
N ALA A 157 -4.37 7.72 -13.38
CA ALA A 157 -4.30 9.11 -13.86
C ALA A 157 -3.38 9.29 -15.08
N SER A 158 -2.26 8.55 -15.11
CA SER A 158 -1.30 8.57 -16.23
C SER A 158 -1.74 7.72 -17.44
N SER A 159 -2.74 6.85 -17.26
CA SER A 159 -3.30 6.05 -18.35
C SER A 159 -4.24 6.85 -19.26
N ARG A 160 -4.43 6.40 -20.50
CA ARG A 160 -5.32 7.01 -21.50
C ARG A 160 -6.79 6.69 -21.18
N GLY A 161 -7.33 7.33 -20.14
CA GLY A 161 -8.72 7.20 -19.73
C GLY A 161 -9.59 8.40 -20.12
N THR A 162 -10.92 8.21 -20.03
CA THR A 162 -11.91 9.29 -20.15
C THR A 162 -11.72 10.35 -19.06
N LEU A 163 -12.25 11.56 -19.28
CA LEU A 163 -12.15 12.66 -18.32
C LEU A 163 -12.65 12.25 -16.92
N SER A 164 -13.75 11.51 -16.86
CA SER A 164 -14.33 11.00 -15.61
C SER A 164 -13.36 10.13 -14.82
N VAL A 165 -12.60 9.27 -15.49
CA VAL A 165 -11.60 8.39 -14.85
C VAL A 165 -10.43 9.20 -14.31
N LYS A 166 -9.97 10.22 -15.04
CA LYS A 166 -8.93 11.13 -14.56
C LYS A 166 -9.39 11.92 -13.35
N LEU A 167 -10.62 12.43 -13.38
CA LEU A 167 -11.19 13.21 -12.28
C LEU A 167 -11.34 12.34 -11.02
N LEU A 168 -11.80 11.09 -11.17
CA LEU A 168 -11.88 10.12 -10.08
C LEU A 168 -10.50 9.74 -9.53
N SER A 169 -9.51 9.59 -10.40
CA SER A 169 -8.12 9.34 -9.99
C SER A 169 -7.55 10.52 -9.21
N TYR A 170 -7.74 11.76 -9.69
CA TYR A 170 -7.28 12.96 -8.99
C TYR A 170 -8.01 13.18 -7.66
N ALA A 171 -9.31 12.92 -7.59
CA ALA A 171 -10.06 12.96 -6.34
C ALA A 171 -9.46 11.98 -5.33
N THR A 172 -9.19 10.74 -5.76
CA THR A 172 -8.55 9.72 -4.91
C THR A 172 -7.14 10.15 -4.48
N LEU A 173 -6.37 10.80 -5.35
CA LEU A 173 -5.05 11.34 -5.02
C LEU A 173 -5.12 12.44 -3.98
N ILE A 174 -6.02 13.42 -4.14
CA ILE A 174 -6.19 14.52 -3.18
C ILE A 174 -6.58 13.95 -1.82
N THR A 175 -7.58 13.08 -1.77
CA THR A 175 -8.00 12.45 -0.51
C THR A 175 -6.88 11.62 0.10
N GLY A 176 -6.13 10.85 -0.70
CA GLY A 176 -5.00 10.04 -0.25
C GLY A 176 -3.84 10.86 0.33
N TYR A 177 -3.44 11.94 -0.34
CA TYR A 177 -2.39 12.83 0.15
C TYR A 177 -2.82 13.60 1.41
N SER A 178 -4.06 14.08 1.47
CA SER A 178 -4.60 14.71 2.68
C SER A 178 -4.63 13.74 3.86
N TYR A 179 -5.00 12.48 3.62
CA TYR A 179 -5.03 11.46 4.66
C TYR A 179 -3.63 11.08 5.16
N LEU A 180 -2.65 10.92 4.26
CA LEU A 180 -1.24 10.75 4.65
C LEU A 180 -0.70 11.96 5.42
N GLY A 181 -1.04 13.17 5.00
CA GLY A 181 -0.63 14.39 5.71
C GLY A 181 -1.20 14.46 7.13
N TYR A 182 -2.46 14.07 7.30
CA TYR A 182 -3.09 13.95 8.63
C TYR A 182 -2.35 12.93 9.51
N TRP A 183 -2.04 11.74 8.99
CA TRP A 183 -1.30 10.73 9.75
C TRP A 183 0.13 11.16 10.07
N ALA A 184 0.83 11.79 9.11
CA ALA A 184 2.17 12.33 9.35
C ALA A 184 2.17 13.39 10.47
N TYR A 185 1.16 14.27 10.49
CA TYR A 185 0.96 15.23 11.57
C TYR A 185 0.71 14.54 12.92
N GLN A 186 -0.16 13.52 12.94
CA GLN A 186 -0.43 12.77 14.17
C GLN A 186 0.81 12.04 14.70
N ILE A 187 1.60 11.44 13.81
CA ILE A 187 2.86 10.78 14.18
C ILE A 187 3.83 11.80 14.75
N ALA A 188 4.03 12.95 14.09
CA ALA A 188 4.95 14.00 14.56
C ALA A 188 4.54 14.63 15.89
N LEU A 189 3.23 14.65 16.21
CA LEU A 189 2.72 15.16 17.49
C LEU A 189 2.93 14.16 18.65
N HIS A 190 2.98 12.86 18.35
CA HIS A 190 3.04 11.78 19.35
C HIS A 190 4.38 11.01 19.36
N SER A 191 5.36 11.43 18.55
CA SER A 191 6.74 10.93 18.51
C SER A 191 7.65 11.78 19.40
#